data_AF-A0A2G6L1Z0-F1
#
_entry.id   AF-A0A2G6L1Z0-F1
#
_cell.length_a   1.000
_cell.length_b   1.000
_cell.length_c   1.000
_cell.angle_alpha   90.00
_cell.angle_beta   90.00
_cell.angle_gamma   90.00
#
_symmetry.space_group_name_H-M   'P 1'
#
loop_
_entity.id
_entity.type
_entity.pdbx_description
1 polymer ?
#
loop_
_entity_poly.entity_id
_entity_poly.type
_entity_poly.pdbx_seq_one_letter_code
_entity_poly.pdbx_strand_id
1 'polypeptide(L)'
;MSTLSSDEKEALANIIEIVYGHDSQIISMKDNFTESTTETVEKMLEAILTCNDSMKALVTSLVGGAGLFTKGWLKRALKGIERQLSNEKLKFDGLACRVNAARNWKTEIILSTYGI
;
A
#
# COMPACT_ATOMS: atom_id res chain seq x y z
N MET A 1 -5.51 19.45 -7.63
CA MET A 1 -5.63 18.07 -7.11
C MET A 1 -5.17 17.14 -8.22
N SER A 2 -3.95 16.65 -8.14
CA SER A 2 -3.47 15.62 -9.08
C SER A 2 -4.26 14.34 -8.82
N THR A 3 -4.94 13.84 -9.85
CA THR A 3 -5.92 12.76 -9.73
C THR A 3 -5.24 11.43 -10.05
N LEU A 4 -5.43 10.41 -9.22
CA LEU A 4 -5.09 9.04 -9.59
C LEU A 4 -5.98 8.58 -10.75
N SER A 5 -5.39 7.92 -11.73
CA SER A 5 -6.12 7.19 -12.77
C SER A 5 -6.88 6.00 -12.18
N SER A 6 -7.87 5.47 -12.91
CA SER A 6 -8.64 4.31 -12.48
C SER A 6 -7.76 3.09 -12.20
N ASP A 7 -6.77 2.82 -13.06
CA ASP A 7 -5.78 1.76 -12.86
C ASP A 7 -4.98 1.95 -11.56
N GLU A 8 -4.57 3.18 -11.26
CA GLU A 8 -3.81 3.47 -10.03
C GLU A 8 -4.67 3.28 -8.78
N LYS A 9 -5.95 3.66 -8.84
CA LYS A 9 -6.88 3.43 -7.73
C LYS A 9 -7.12 1.94 -7.50
N GLU A 10 -7.24 1.16 -8.56
CA GLU A 10 -7.39 -0.30 -8.50
C GLU A 10 -6.13 -0.97 -7.94
N ALA A 11 -4.96 -0.62 -8.45
CA ALA A 11 -3.70 -1.14 -7.94
C ALA A 11 -3.49 -0.79 -6.46
N LEU A 12 -3.85 0.43 -6.04
CA LEU A 12 -3.77 0.85 -4.65
C LEU A 12 -4.75 0.06 -3.76
N ALA A 13 -5.97 -0.19 -4.23
CA ALA A 13 -6.95 -1.02 -3.51
C ALA A 13 -6.44 -2.46 -3.33
N ASN A 14 -5.92 -3.07 -4.40
CA ASN A 14 -5.36 -4.42 -4.39
C ASN A 14 -4.21 -4.54 -3.37
N ILE A 15 -3.32 -3.54 -3.30
CA ILE A 15 -2.24 -3.51 -2.31
C ILE A 15 -2.81 -3.48 -0.89
N ILE A 16 -3.81 -2.63 -0.62
CA ILE A 16 -4.43 -2.53 0.70
C ILE A 16 -5.10 -3.87 1.08
N GLU A 17 -5.87 -4.48 0.17
CA GLU A 17 -6.50 -5.79 0.43
C GLU A 17 -5.49 -6.90 0.74
N ILE A 18 -4.30 -6.86 0.15
CA ILE A 18 -3.27 -7.86 0.44
C ILE A 18 -2.69 -7.69 1.85
N VAL A 19 -2.65 -6.46 2.35
CA VAL A 19 -2.19 -6.16 3.72
C VAL A 19 -3.26 -6.54 4.74
N TYR A 20 -4.51 -6.17 4.49
CA TYR A 20 -5.62 -6.26 5.46
C TYR A 20 -6.50 -7.49 5.31
N GLY A 21 -6.42 -8.19 4.18
CA GLY A 21 -7.52 -9.02 3.68
C GLY A 21 -8.61 -8.17 3.04
N HIS A 22 -9.62 -8.84 2.51
CA HIS A 22 -10.78 -8.18 1.89
C HIS A 22 -11.51 -7.29 2.90
N ASP A 23 -11.56 -5.98 2.64
CA ASP A 23 -12.22 -4.98 3.47
C ASP A 23 -13.22 -4.17 2.64
N SER A 24 -14.51 -4.47 2.80
CA SER A 24 -15.57 -3.87 1.99
C SER A 24 -15.69 -2.36 2.16
N GLN A 25 -15.30 -1.80 3.31
CA GLN A 25 -15.32 -0.36 3.53
C GLN A 25 -14.25 0.31 2.66
N ILE A 26 -13.02 -0.20 2.69
CA ILE A 26 -11.91 0.36 1.92
C ILE A 26 -12.19 0.27 0.41
N ILE A 27 -12.69 -0.87 -0.06
CA ILE A 27 -12.98 -1.07 -1.50
C ILE A 27 -14.09 -0.13 -1.97
N SER A 28 -15.13 0.08 -1.15
CA SER A 28 -16.22 1.00 -1.49
C SER A 28 -15.74 2.45 -1.66
N MET A 29 -14.59 2.80 -1.06
CA MET A 29 -13.98 4.13 -1.13
C MET A 29 -12.92 4.26 -2.21
N LYS A 30 -12.64 3.21 -3.00
CA LYS A 30 -11.60 3.20 -4.05
C LYS A 30 -11.69 4.42 -4.96
N ASP A 31 -12.90 4.79 -5.38
CA ASP A 31 -13.11 5.90 -6.31
C ASP A 31 -12.73 7.26 -5.71
N ASN A 32 -12.62 7.36 -4.38
CA ASN A 32 -12.20 8.54 -3.65
C ASN A 32 -10.69 8.56 -3.34
N PHE A 33 -9.92 7.56 -3.77
CA PHE A 33 -8.48 7.53 -3.51
C PHE A 33 -7.76 8.70 -4.19
N THR A 34 -6.88 9.34 -3.43
CA THR A 34 -6.11 10.51 -3.86
C THR A 34 -4.61 10.28 -3.68
N GLU A 35 -3.80 11.28 -4.05
CA GLU A 35 -2.37 11.28 -3.69
C GLU A 35 -2.16 11.22 -2.18
N SER A 36 -3.01 11.89 -1.38
CA SER A 36 -2.96 11.79 0.09
C SER A 36 -3.16 10.34 0.55
N THR A 37 -4.13 9.63 -0.04
CA THR A 37 -4.32 8.19 0.21
C THR A 37 -3.10 7.38 -0.16
N THR A 38 -2.47 7.68 -1.30
CA THR A 38 -1.25 6.99 -1.73
C THR A 38 -0.12 7.21 -0.74
N GLU A 39 0.07 8.44 -0.24
CA GLU A 39 1.09 8.76 0.76
C GLU A 39 0.84 8.07 2.10
N THR A 40 -0.42 7.95 2.52
CA THR A 40 -0.77 7.21 3.74
C THR A 40 -0.48 5.72 3.60
N VAL A 41 -0.82 5.12 2.45
CA VAL A 41 -0.50 3.72 2.15
C VAL A 41 1.02 3.52 2.03
N GLU A 42 1.75 4.51 1.52
CA GLU A 42 3.23 4.49 1.46
C GLU A 42 3.83 4.38 2.87
N LYS A 43 3.40 5.23 3.80
CA LYS A 43 3.85 5.18 5.21
C LYS A 43 3.47 3.86 5.90
N MET A 44 2.27 3.34 5.62
CA MET A 44 1.86 2.04 6.11
C MET A 44 2.78 0.94 5.60
N LEU A 45 3.09 0.93 4.30
CA LEU A 45 4.02 -0.06 3.72
C LEU A 45 5.40 0.07 4.35
N GLU A 46 5.94 1.27 4.50
CA GLU A 46 7.22 1.51 5.18
C GLU A 46 7.25 0.91 6.59
N ALA A 47 6.17 1.09 7.37
CA ALA A 47 6.04 0.46 8.68
C ALA A 47 6.04 -1.08 8.59
N ILE A 48 5.36 -1.65 7.59
CA ILE A 48 5.36 -3.10 7.34
C ILE A 48 6.74 -3.61 6.93
N LEU A 49 7.49 -2.85 6.11
CA LEU A 49 8.83 -3.25 5.65
C LEU A 49 9.80 -3.47 6.82
N THR A 50 9.56 -2.81 7.96
CA THR A 50 10.38 -3.01 9.17
C THR A 50 10.22 -4.38 9.80
N CYS A 51 9.09 -5.07 9.54
CA CYS A 51 8.76 -6.35 10.16
C CYS A 51 8.39 -7.47 9.17
N ASN A 52 8.52 -7.23 7.86
CA ASN A 52 8.29 -8.23 6.81
C ASN A 52 9.42 -8.22 5.77
N ASP A 53 10.37 -9.14 5.91
CA ASP A 53 11.55 -9.22 5.03
C ASP A 53 11.19 -9.55 3.58
N SER A 54 10.15 -10.37 3.35
CA SER A 54 9.68 -10.71 2.01
C SER A 54 9.16 -9.47 1.26
N MET A 55 8.35 -8.64 1.92
CA MET A 55 7.87 -7.37 1.39
C MET A 55 9.02 -6.38 1.21
N LYS A 56 9.94 -6.32 2.17
CA LYS A 56 11.13 -5.46 2.06
C LYS A 56 11.98 -5.83 0.85
N ALA A 57 12.21 -7.12 0.61
CA ALA A 57 12.94 -7.59 -0.55
C ALA A 57 12.22 -7.22 -1.86
N LEU A 58 10.89 -7.41 -1.91
CA LEU A 58 10.08 -7.02 -3.07
C LEU A 58 10.24 -5.53 -3.38
N VAL A 59 9.92 -4.67 -2.42
CA VAL A 59 9.93 -3.22 -2.65
C VAL A 59 11.34 -2.73 -2.96
N THR A 60 12.36 -3.25 -2.27
CA THR A 60 13.76 -2.93 -2.57
C THR A 60 14.13 -3.30 -4.01
N SER A 61 13.64 -4.43 -4.53
CA SER A 61 13.90 -4.85 -5.92
C SER A 61 13.23 -3.95 -6.96
N LEU A 62 12.08 -3.36 -6.63
CA LEU A 62 11.28 -2.53 -7.55
C LEU A 62 11.70 -1.06 -7.53
N VAL A 63 12.03 -0.54 -6.35
CA VAL A 63 12.32 0.89 -6.12
C VAL A 63 13.82 1.17 -6.06
N GLY A 64 14.63 0.15 -5.79
CA GLY A 64 16.02 0.29 -5.40
C GLY A 64 16.14 0.72 -3.93
N GLY A 65 17.11 0.17 -3.20
CA GLY A 65 17.26 0.38 -1.75
C GLY A 65 17.38 1.84 -1.30
N ALA A 66 17.88 2.73 -2.18
CA ALA A 66 17.97 4.17 -1.91
C ALA A 66 16.65 4.92 -2.17
N GLY A 67 15.78 4.42 -3.06
CA GLY A 67 14.52 5.08 -3.43
C GLY A 67 13.38 4.85 -2.43
N LEU A 68 13.51 3.83 -1.58
CA LEU A 68 12.55 3.43 -0.54
C LEU A 68 12.25 4.51 0.51
N PHE A 69 13.17 5.45 0.70
CA PHE A 69 13.03 6.54 1.67
C PHE A 69 12.64 7.87 1.02
N THR A 70 12.31 7.86 -0.27
CA THR A 70 11.91 9.07 -0.99
C THR A 70 10.41 9.11 -1.15
N LYS A 71 9.79 10.20 -0.69
CA LYS A 71 8.34 10.41 -0.78
C LYS A 71 7.82 10.18 -2.21
N GLY A 72 6.69 9.48 -2.32
CA GLY A 72 6.02 9.18 -3.60
C GLY A 72 6.62 7.99 -4.35
N TRP A 73 7.44 7.16 -3.68
CA TRP A 73 7.97 5.94 -4.28
C TRP A 73 6.86 4.93 -4.60
N LEU A 74 5.80 4.87 -3.80
CA LEU A 74 4.70 3.94 -4.01
C LEU A 74 4.02 4.20 -5.34
N LYS A 75 3.72 5.47 -5.65
CA LYS A 75 3.11 5.85 -6.93
C LYS A 75 3.95 5.40 -8.13
N ARG A 76 5.28 5.55 -8.04
CA ARG A 76 6.23 5.14 -9.10
C ARG A 76 6.33 3.62 -9.25
N ALA A 77 6.17 2.88 -8.16
CA ALA A 77 6.31 1.43 -8.12
C ALA A 77 4.97 0.68 -8.20
N LEU A 78 3.84 1.39 -8.19
CA LEU A 78 2.50 0.87 -7.95
C LEU A 78 2.16 -0.33 -8.83
N LYS A 79 2.30 -0.17 -10.17
CA LYS A 79 2.04 -1.24 -11.14
C LYS A 79 3.01 -2.42 -11.00
N GLY A 80 4.25 -2.16 -10.59
CA GLY A 80 5.25 -3.21 -10.37
C GLY A 80 4.93 -4.04 -9.13
N ILE A 81 4.52 -3.37 -8.05
CA ILE A 81 4.12 -4.00 -6.80
C ILE A 81 2.86 -4.82 -7.02
N GLU A 82 1.81 -4.24 -7.59
CA GLU A 82 0.57 -4.93 -7.92
C GLU A 82 0.85 -6.20 -8.74
N ARG A 83 1.61 -6.10 -9.83
CA ARG A 83 1.93 -7.27 -10.67
C ARG A 83 2.64 -8.38 -9.89
N GLN A 84 3.57 -8.04 -9.01
CA GLN A 84 4.29 -9.06 -8.24
C GLN A 84 3.41 -9.69 -7.16
N LEU A 85 2.53 -8.88 -6.58
CA LEU A 85 1.55 -9.29 -5.59
C LEU A 85 0.46 -10.19 -6.17
N SER A 86 -0.08 -9.88 -7.35
CA SER A 86 -1.08 -10.71 -8.04
C SER A 86 -0.53 -12.06 -8.53
N ASN A 87 0.79 -12.19 -8.70
CA ASN A 87 1.44 -13.44 -9.10
C ASN A 87 1.70 -14.40 -7.90
N GLU A 88 1.05 -14.18 -6.76
CA GLU A 88 1.13 -15.00 -5.53
C GLU A 88 2.54 -15.20 -4.95
N LYS A 89 3.53 -14.40 -5.38
CA LYS A 89 4.92 -14.56 -4.92
C LYS A 89 5.18 -14.07 -3.50
N LEU A 90 4.21 -13.41 -2.88
CA LEU A 90 4.40 -12.75 -1.61
C LEU A 90 3.50 -13.34 -0.54
N LYS A 91 4.05 -14.29 0.22
CA LYS A 91 3.46 -14.70 1.49
C LYS A 91 3.74 -13.61 2.50
N PHE A 92 2.68 -13.06 3.06
CA PHE A 92 2.75 -12.12 4.16
C PHE A 92 3.08 -12.90 5.43
N ASP A 93 4.36 -13.23 5.60
CA ASP A 93 4.84 -13.92 6.79
C ASP A 93 4.90 -12.91 7.94
N GLY A 94 3.91 -12.98 8.84
CA GLY A 94 3.88 -12.16 10.06
C GLY A 94 2.49 -11.66 10.43
N LEU A 95 1.71 -12.52 11.10
CA LEU A 95 0.41 -12.15 11.68
C LEU A 95 0.51 -10.91 12.59
N ALA A 96 1.59 -10.82 13.38
CA ALA A 96 1.85 -9.69 14.27
C ALA A 96 2.16 -8.39 13.53
N CYS A 97 2.90 -8.46 12.42
CA CYS A 97 3.23 -7.30 11.59
C CYS A 97 1.96 -6.76 10.89
N ARG A 98 1.12 -7.67 10.37
CA ARG A 98 -0.21 -7.33 9.83
C ARG A 98 -1.11 -6.70 10.88
N VAL A 99 -1.22 -7.27 12.08
CA VAL A 99 -2.07 -6.72 13.15
C VAL A 99 -1.61 -5.32 13.57
N ASN A 100 -0.30 -5.09 13.69
CA ASN A 100 0.23 -3.78 14.05
C ASN A 100 -0.01 -2.73 12.95
N ALA A 101 0.26 -3.08 11.70
CA ALA A 101 -0.07 -2.22 10.57
C ALA A 101 -1.58 -1.96 10.48
N ALA A 102 -2.37 -3.01 10.71
CA ALA A 102 -3.81 -2.91 10.57
C ALA A 102 -4.46 -2.03 11.63
N ARG A 103 -3.98 -2.13 12.87
CA ARG A 103 -4.44 -1.34 14.00
C ARG A 103 -4.14 0.15 13.85
N ASN A 104 -3.00 0.50 13.26
CA ASN A 104 -2.52 1.88 13.23
C ASN A 104 -2.91 2.66 11.97
N TRP A 105 -3.10 1.99 10.83
CA TRP A 105 -3.21 2.68 9.53
C TRP A 105 -4.58 2.60 8.86
N LYS A 106 -5.48 1.70 9.27
CA LYS A 106 -6.81 1.58 8.62
C LYS A 106 -7.61 2.87 8.73
N THR A 107 -7.66 3.45 9.92
CA THR A 107 -8.36 4.72 10.17
C THR A 107 -7.76 5.84 9.34
N GLU A 108 -6.43 5.94 9.28
CA GLU A 108 -5.72 6.97 8.51
C GLU A 108 -5.99 6.84 7.00
N ILE A 109 -6.02 5.61 6.47
CA ILE A 109 -6.37 5.35 5.07
C ILE A 109 -7.78 5.85 4.79
N ILE A 110 -8.76 5.48 5.63
CA ILE A 110 -10.14 5.93 5.47
C ILE A 110 -10.23 7.46 5.54
N LEU A 111 -9.60 8.09 6.54
CA LEU A 111 -9.58 9.55 6.69
C LEU A 111 -8.98 10.26 5.48
N SER A 112 -7.90 9.72 4.90
CA SER A 112 -7.25 10.29 3.72
C SER A 112 -8.15 10.33 2.48
N THR A 113 -9.16 9.45 2.40
CA THR A 113 -10.13 9.47 1.29
C THR A 113 -11.12 10.64 1.37
N TYR A 114 -11.25 11.27 2.54
CA TYR A 114 -12.05 12.49 2.74
C TYR A 114 -11.25 13.78 2.51
N GLY A 115 -9.94 13.69 2.21
CA GLY A 115 -9.09 14.85 1.97
C GLY A 115 -8.72 15.64 3.22
N ILE A 116 -8.74 14.98 4.38
CA ILE A 116 -8.28 15.52 5.67
C ILE A 116 -6.79 15.23 5.84
#